data_AF-A0A1V6FD00-F1
#
_entry.id   AF-A0A1V6FD00-F1
#
_cell.length_a   1.000
_cell.length_b   1.000
_cell.length_c   1.000
_cell.angle_alpha   90.00
_cell.angle_beta   90.00
_cell.angle_gamma   90.00
#
_symmetry.space_group_name_H-M   'P 1'
#
loop_
_entity.id
_entity.type
_entity.pdbx_description
1 polymer ?
#
loop_
_entity_poly.entity_id
_entity_poly.type
_entity_poly.pdbx_seq_one_letter_code
_entity_poly.pdbx_strand_id
1 'polypeptide(L)'
;MTWSNFAFLFLFTYSTLLAINIRYQHVNEVLTSFTHDHVYHVTTIDIVTHEIYFEKPLVRAIVDNHFYQNMNYQNYGYTITFYTNGVISEESERSRYFTINLVCSLGFGVTFDKTFAYYVS
;
A
#
# COMPACT_ATOMS: atom_id res chain seq x y z
N MET A 1 -6.70 17.20 -42.77
CA MET A 1 -6.59 17.01 -41.30
C MET A 1 -6.16 18.34 -40.71
N THR A 2 -7.01 19.00 -39.94
CA THR A 2 -6.75 20.37 -39.44
C THR A 2 -5.83 20.32 -38.22
N TRP A 3 -4.98 21.35 -38.06
CA TRP A 3 -4.07 21.52 -36.92
C TRP A 3 -4.77 21.39 -35.56
N SER A 4 -6.04 21.79 -35.49
CA SER A 4 -6.91 21.66 -34.31
C SER A 4 -7.01 20.23 -33.78
N ASN A 5 -7.03 19.22 -34.65
CA ASN A 5 -7.13 17.82 -34.26
C ASN A 5 -5.84 17.32 -33.60
N PHE A 6 -4.68 17.79 -34.09
CA PHE A 6 -3.38 17.47 -33.50
C PHE A 6 -3.20 18.15 -32.14
N ALA A 7 -3.62 19.40 -32.00
CA ALA A 7 -3.55 20.11 -30.73
C ALA A 7 -4.47 19.50 -29.66
N PHE A 8 -5.69 19.09 -30.05
CA PHE A 8 -6.59 18.37 -29.16
C PHE A 8 -5.99 17.05 -28.68
N LEU A 9 -5.43 16.26 -29.60
CA LEU A 9 -4.78 14.98 -29.26
C LEU A 9 -3.61 15.21 -28.29
N PHE A 10 -2.75 16.19 -28.56
CA PHE A 10 -1.63 16.52 -27.68
C PHE A 10 -2.08 16.94 -26.27
N LEU A 11 -3.06 17.85 -26.17
CA LEU A 11 -3.61 18.29 -24.89
C LEU A 11 -4.22 17.11 -24.11
N PHE A 12 -4.99 16.25 -24.79
CA PHE A 12 -5.58 15.07 -24.18
C PHE A 12 -4.53 14.10 -23.64
N THR A 13 -3.50 13.78 -24.43
CA THR A 13 -2.42 12.87 -23.99
C THR A 13 -1.62 13.49 -22.85
N TYR A 14 -1.29 14.79 -22.92
CA TYR A 14 -0.54 15.47 -21.88
C TYR A 14 -1.29 15.50 -20.55
N SER A 15 -2.58 15.91 -20.56
CA SER A 15 -3.42 15.90 -19.37
C SER A 15 -3.60 14.51 -18.77
N THR A 16 -3.73 13.49 -19.62
CA THR A 16 -3.80 12.08 -19.21
C THR A 16 -2.53 11.64 -18.49
N LEU A 17 -1.36 11.87 -19.10
CA LEU A 17 -0.06 11.51 -18.52
C LEU A 17 0.19 12.25 -17.20
N LEU A 18 -0.14 13.53 -17.15
CA LEU A 18 -0.02 14.34 -15.93
C LEU A 18 -0.91 13.78 -14.81
N ALA A 19 -2.16 13.45 -15.12
CA ALA A 19 -3.10 12.89 -14.14
C ALA A 19 -2.63 11.53 -13.61
N ILE A 20 -2.12 10.65 -14.47
CA ILE A 20 -1.56 9.35 -14.07
C ILE A 20 -0.34 9.55 -13.16
N ASN A 21 0.57 10.45 -13.52
CA ASN A 21 1.77 10.72 -12.72
C ASN A 21 1.44 11.26 -11.32
N ILE A 22 0.51 12.23 -11.22
CA ILE A 22 0.09 12.78 -9.93
C ILE A 22 -0.54 11.69 -9.06
N ARG A 23 -1.41 10.84 -9.63
CA ARG A 23 -2.03 9.74 -8.90
C ARG A 23 -1.00 8.72 -8.43
N TYR A 24 -0.02 8.40 -9.28
CA TYR A 24 1.07 7.48 -8.92
C TYR A 24 1.89 8.03 -7.76
N GLN A 25 2.28 9.31 -7.81
CA GLN A 25 3.03 9.96 -6.75
C GLN A 25 2.24 9.96 -5.44
N HIS A 26 0.97 10.35 -5.48
CA HIS A 26 0.10 10.33 -4.30
C HIS A 26 0.00 8.95 -3.67
N VAL A 27 -0.27 7.91 -4.46
CA VAL A 27 -0.38 6.52 -3.95
C VAL A 27 0.93 6.06 -3.31
N ASN A 28 2.07 6.35 -3.95
CA ASN A 28 3.38 5.98 -3.40
C ASN A 28 3.70 6.77 -2.12
N GLU A 29 3.35 8.06 -2.05
CA GLU A 29 3.54 8.89 -0.86
C GLU A 29 2.69 8.40 0.31
N VAL A 30 1.40 8.11 0.09
CA VAL A 30 0.51 7.57 1.13
C VAL A 30 1.09 6.29 1.71
N LEU A 31 1.66 5.40 0.89
CA LEU A 31 2.21 4.18 1.44
C LEU A 31 3.58 4.36 2.08
N THR A 32 4.42 5.22 1.52
CA THR A 32 5.71 5.57 2.12
C THR A 32 5.51 6.29 3.46
N SER A 33 4.40 7.02 3.63
CA SER A 33 4.02 7.66 4.88
C SER A 33 3.39 6.70 5.90
N PHE A 34 3.15 5.42 5.57
CA PHE A 34 2.91 4.40 6.59
C PHE A 34 4.20 4.22 7.40
N THR A 35 4.31 5.02 8.47
CA THR A 35 5.56 5.25 9.18
C THR A 35 5.94 4.11 10.12
N HIS A 36 7.19 4.14 10.57
CA HIS A 36 7.68 3.31 11.67
C HIS A 36 6.82 3.40 12.95
N ASP A 37 6.18 4.55 13.20
CA ASP A 37 5.31 4.74 14.36
C ASP A 37 4.06 3.82 14.28
N HIS A 38 3.47 3.67 13.08
CA HIS A 38 2.40 2.71 12.85
C HIS A 38 2.88 1.29 13.12
N VAL A 39 4.09 0.97 12.68
CA VAL A 39 4.75 -0.34 12.86
C VAL A 39 5.02 -0.62 14.34
N TYR A 40 5.44 0.37 15.14
CA TYR A 40 5.62 0.20 16.58
C TYR A 40 4.30 -0.07 17.32
N HIS A 41 3.25 0.66 16.99
CA HIS A 41 1.94 0.50 17.63
C HIS A 41 1.27 -0.85 17.35
N VAL A 42 1.75 -1.59 16.36
CA VAL A 42 1.25 -2.93 16.01
C VAL A 42 2.18 -4.05 16.45
N THR A 43 3.22 -3.76 17.23
CA THR A 43 4.15 -4.76 17.76
C THR A 43 3.84 -5.13 19.20
N THR A 44 3.97 -6.42 19.51
CA THR A 44 3.86 -6.99 20.85
C THR A 44 5.11 -7.80 21.17
N ILE A 45 5.45 -7.87 22.46
CA ILE A 45 6.59 -8.63 22.98
C ILE A 45 6.07 -9.87 23.70
N ASP A 46 6.61 -11.05 23.39
CA ASP A 46 6.41 -12.23 24.21
C ASP A 46 7.21 -12.10 25.51
N ILE A 47 6.54 -12.22 26.66
CA ILE A 47 7.17 -12.04 27.98
C ILE A 47 8.11 -13.19 28.36
N VAL A 48 7.92 -14.38 27.80
CA VAL A 48 8.72 -15.59 28.01
C VAL A 48 9.92 -15.62 27.06
N THR A 49 9.70 -15.54 25.75
CA THR A 49 10.76 -15.63 24.74
C THR A 49 11.46 -14.29 24.47
N HIS A 50 10.90 -13.17 24.96
CA HIS A 50 11.37 -11.80 24.70
C HIS A 50 11.41 -11.44 23.20
N GLU A 51 10.65 -12.17 22.38
CA GLU A 51 10.58 -11.93 20.94
C GLU A 51 9.50 -10.90 20.62
N ILE A 52 9.84 -9.96 19.72
CA ILE A 52 8.91 -8.95 19.23
C ILE A 52 8.26 -9.47 17.95
N TYR A 53 6.94 -9.39 17.87
CA TYR A 53 6.13 -9.82 16.73
C TYR A 53 4.99 -8.85 16.45
N PHE A 54 4.40 -8.96 15.27
CA PHE A 54 3.24 -8.16 14.88
C PHE A 54 1.94 -8.74 15.43
N GLU A 55 1.12 -7.89 16.03
CA GLU A 55 -0.25 -8.23 16.39
C GLU A 55 -1.14 -8.13 15.13
N LYS A 56 -1.40 -9.27 14.49
CA LYS A 56 -2.05 -9.33 13.17
C LYS A 56 -3.38 -8.58 13.08
N PRO A 57 -4.33 -8.73 14.04
CA PRO A 57 -5.59 -7.99 13.98
C PRO A 57 -5.39 -6.48 14.05
N LEU A 58 -4.45 -6.02 14.87
CA LEU A 58 -4.14 -4.60 15.06
C LEU A 58 -3.44 -4.02 13.82
N VAL A 59 -2.53 -4.76 13.20
CA VAL A 59 -1.93 -4.40 11.90
C VAL A 59 -3.03 -4.14 10.87
N ARG A 60 -3.99 -5.07 10.74
CA ARG A 60 -5.10 -4.92 9.78
C ARG A 60 -5.88 -3.64 10.09
N ALA A 61 -6.33 -3.44 11.33
CA ALA A 61 -7.10 -2.25 11.70
C ALA A 61 -6.35 -0.93 11.42
N ILE A 62 -5.05 -0.87 11.71
CA ILE A 62 -4.24 0.33 11.50
C ILE A 62 -3.99 0.60 10.01
N VAL A 63 -3.68 -0.44 9.23
CA VAL A 63 -3.52 -0.31 7.77
C VAL A 63 -4.83 0.13 7.12
N ASP A 64 -5.94 -0.49 7.50
CA ASP A 64 -7.28 -0.14 7.01
C ASP A 64 -7.59 1.34 7.31
N ASN A 65 -7.36 1.78 8.54
CA ASN A 65 -7.58 3.17 8.95
C ASN A 65 -6.65 4.14 8.20
N HIS A 66 -5.36 3.81 8.05
CA HIS A 66 -4.40 4.64 7.32
C HIS A 66 -4.83 4.87 5.87
N PHE A 67 -5.19 3.80 5.15
CA PHE A 67 -5.66 3.92 3.78
C PHE A 67 -7.00 4.63 3.69
N TYR A 68 -7.93 4.36 4.60
CA TYR A 68 -9.22 5.04 4.63
C TYR A 68 -9.07 6.56 4.79
N GLN A 69 -8.14 7.02 5.63
CA GLN A 69 -7.91 8.44 5.88
C GLN A 69 -7.12 9.14 4.75
N ASN A 70 -6.24 8.42 4.06
CA ASN A 70 -5.30 9.02 3.11
C ASN A 70 -5.64 8.77 1.62
N MET A 71 -6.46 7.76 1.32
CA MET A 71 -6.86 7.40 -0.04
C MET A 71 -8.35 7.67 -0.23
N ASN A 72 -8.66 8.81 -0.87
CA ASN A 72 -10.02 9.26 -1.19
C ASN A 72 -10.74 8.44 -2.29
N TYR A 73 -10.11 7.42 -2.86
CA TYR A 73 -10.63 6.71 -4.05
C TYR A 73 -11.16 5.32 -3.69
N GLN A 74 -12.30 4.88 -4.24
CA GLN A 74 -12.78 3.49 -4.05
C GLN A 74 -12.11 2.46 -4.97
N ASN A 75 -11.18 2.88 -5.83
CA ASN A 75 -10.58 2.04 -6.87
C ASN A 75 -9.22 1.44 -6.47
N TYR A 76 -9.02 1.19 -5.17
CA TYR A 76 -7.87 0.47 -4.66
C TYR A 76 -8.30 -0.77 -3.88
N GLY A 77 -7.47 -1.81 -3.95
CA GLY A 77 -7.53 -2.97 -3.08
C GLY A 77 -6.14 -3.22 -2.53
N TYR A 78 -6.05 -3.65 -1.27
CA TYR A 78 -4.80 -4.11 -0.70
C TYR A 78 -4.98 -5.48 -0.05
N THR A 79 -3.89 -6.25 -0.05
CA THR A 79 -3.82 -7.55 0.59
C THR A 79 -2.66 -7.54 1.58
N ILE A 80 -2.95 -7.87 2.83
CA ILE A 80 -1.95 -7.98 3.90
C ILE A 80 -1.67 -9.46 4.14
N THR A 81 -0.41 -9.87 3.96
CA THR A 81 0.05 -11.26 4.12
C THR A 81 1.12 -11.31 5.20
N PHE A 82 0.94 -12.20 6.18
CA PHE A 82 1.89 -12.44 7.27
C PHE A 82 2.75 -13.66 6.97
N TYR A 83 3.98 -13.66 7.47
CA TYR A 83 4.92 -14.73 7.21
C TYR A 83 5.71 -15.17 8.44
N THR A 84 5.88 -16.47 8.57
CA THR A 84 6.68 -17.12 9.61
C THR A 84 7.63 -18.08 8.94
N ASN A 85 8.94 -17.88 9.17
CA ASN A 85 10.01 -18.67 8.54
C ASN A 85 9.92 -18.75 7.00
N GLY A 86 9.45 -17.67 6.36
CA GLY A 86 9.33 -17.58 4.89
C GLY A 86 8.06 -18.20 4.30
N VAL A 87 7.16 -18.74 5.12
CA VAL A 87 5.86 -19.30 4.69
C VAL A 87 4.72 -18.39 5.16
N ILE A 88 3.61 -18.36 4.43
CA ILE A 88 2.41 -17.63 4.85
C ILE A 88 1.96 -18.17 6.19
N SER A 89 1.82 -17.28 7.16
CA SER A 89 1.54 -17.61 8.55
C SER A 89 0.04 -17.58 8.85
N GLU A 90 -0.46 -18.64 9.50
CA GLU A 90 -1.85 -18.71 9.97
C GLU A 90 -2.15 -17.65 11.03
N GLU A 91 -3.40 -17.21 11.17
CA GLU A 91 -3.76 -16.16 12.16
C GLU A 91 -3.40 -16.52 13.62
N SER A 92 -3.31 -17.80 13.95
CA SER A 92 -2.89 -18.31 15.26
C SER A 92 -1.38 -18.18 15.53
N GLU A 93 -0.57 -18.05 14.47
CA GLU A 93 0.88 -18.02 14.55
C GLU A 93 1.42 -16.60 14.66
N ARG A 94 2.56 -16.48 15.35
CA ARG A 94 3.29 -15.21 15.45
C ARG A 94 4.07 -14.93 14.19
N SER A 95 4.09 -13.67 13.78
CA SER A 95 4.72 -13.21 12.55
C SER A 95 5.61 -12.00 12.83
N ARG A 96 6.87 -12.07 12.41
CA ARG A 96 7.84 -10.95 12.50
C ARG A 96 7.98 -10.20 11.18
N TYR A 97 7.26 -10.65 10.17
CA TYR A 97 7.30 -10.14 8.81
C TYR A 97 5.88 -10.09 8.24
N PHE A 98 5.51 -8.99 7.60
CA PHE A 98 4.33 -8.96 6.74
C PHE A 98 4.57 -8.13 5.48
N THR A 99 3.72 -8.33 4.50
CA THR A 99 3.66 -7.52 3.29
C THR A 99 2.30 -6.90 3.09
N ILE A 100 2.28 -5.69 2.54
CA ILE A 100 1.10 -5.06 1.97
C ILE A 100 1.30 -5.03 0.46
N ASN A 101 0.47 -5.77 -0.28
CA ASN A 101 0.33 -5.56 -1.72
C ASN A 101 -0.79 -4.56 -1.96
N LEU A 102 -0.52 -3.49 -2.71
CA LEU A 102 -1.48 -2.47 -3.06
C LEU A 102 -1.70 -2.46 -4.57
N VAL A 103 -2.95 -2.62 -4.98
CA VAL A 103 -3.41 -2.54 -6.36
C VAL A 103 -4.38 -1.37 -6.50
N CYS A 104 -4.10 -0.42 -7.37
CA CYS A 104 -4.95 0.75 -7.59
C CYS A 104 -5.05 1.11 -9.07
N SER A 105 -6.27 1.30 -9.58
CA SER A 105 -6.47 1.75 -10.96
C SER A 105 -6.18 3.26 -11.08
N LEU A 106 -5.21 3.62 -11.93
CA LEU A 106 -4.79 5.02 -12.13
C LEU A 106 -5.54 5.71 -13.28
N GLY A 107 -6.39 4.96 -14.01
CA GLY A 107 -7.11 5.40 -15.20
C GLY A 107 -6.41 4.97 -16.50
N PHE A 108 -7.12 5.07 -17.63
CA PHE A 108 -6.57 4.80 -18.97
C PHE A 108 -5.94 3.40 -19.13
N GLY A 109 -6.46 2.40 -18.41
CA GLY A 109 -5.94 1.03 -18.44
C GLY A 109 -4.63 0.83 -17.67
N VAL A 110 -4.17 1.82 -16.90
CA VAL A 110 -2.96 1.73 -16.08
C VAL A 110 -3.30 1.39 -14.63
N THR A 111 -2.55 0.47 -14.05
CA THR A 111 -2.68 0.03 -12.65
C THR A 111 -1.37 0.24 -11.91
N PHE A 112 -1.45 0.77 -10.69
CA PHE A 112 -0.40 0.67 -9.70
C PHE A 112 -0.50 -0.70 -9.04
N ASP A 113 0.56 -1.50 -9.07
CA ASP A 113 0.66 -2.78 -8.38
C ASP A 113 2.05 -2.86 -7.75
N LYS A 114 2.10 -2.79 -6.42
CA LYS A 114 3.37 -2.80 -5.70
C LYS A 114 3.21 -3.43 -4.32
N THR A 115 4.20 -4.24 -3.96
CA THR A 115 4.30 -4.93 -2.68
C THR A 115 5.36 -4.28 -1.81
N PHE A 116 5.00 -4.06 -0.55
CA PHE A 116 5.85 -3.44 0.45
C PHE A 116 6.02 -4.39 1.62
N ALA A 117 7.23 -4.46 2.15
CA ALA A 117 7.66 -5.45 3.13
C ALA A 117 8.04 -4.77 4.45
N TYR A 118 7.54 -5.30 5.56
CA TYR A 118 7.71 -4.75 6.90
C TYR A 118 8.22 -5.84 7.86
N TYR A 119 9.31 -5.55 8.56
CA TYR A 119 10.00 -6.50 9.43
C TYR A 119 10.19 -5.91 10.83
N VAL A 120 10.09 -6.76 11.85
CA VAL A 120 10.54 -6.42 13.21
C VAL A 120 11.95 -6.96 13.43
N SER A 121 12.93 -6.06 13.55
CA SER A 121 14.32 -6.40 13.89
C SER A 121 14.45 -6.88 15.33
#